data_AF-A0A183SWW9-F1
#
_entry.id   AF-A0A183SWW9-F1
#
_cell.length_a   1.000
_cell.length_b   1.000
_cell.length_c   1.000
_cell.angle_alpha   90.00
_cell.angle_beta   90.00
_cell.angle_gamma   90.00
#
_symmetry.space_group_name_H-M   'P 1'
#
loop_
_entity.id
_entity.type
_entity.pdbx_description
1 polymer ?
#
loop_
_entity_poly.entity_id
_entity_poly.type
_entity_poly.pdbx_seq_one_letter_code
_entity_poly.pdbx_strand_id
1 'polypeptide(L)' 'MLGYAKQPLPTFVDQTKAVDMVNPYKLWNILQKFGFPERFMPMVRQLHDGMIARLTDNETVSETFAMTNGVKQ' A
#
# COMPACT_ATOMS: atom_id res chain seq x y z
N MET A 1 41.02 -22.96 -22.95
CA MET A 1 39.63 -23.17 -22.52
C MET A 1 39.02 -21.80 -22.21
N LEU A 2 38.04 -21.36 -23.00
CA LEU A 2 37.41 -20.05 -22.85
C LEU A 2 36.33 -20.14 -21.77
N GLY A 3 36.53 -19.46 -20.64
CA GLY A 3 35.57 -19.43 -19.55
C GLY A 3 34.42 -18.48 -19.88
N TYR A 4 33.21 -19.01 -20.02
CA TYR A 4 32.01 -18.18 -20.18
C TYR A 4 31.66 -17.53 -18.84
N ALA A 5 31.91 -16.24 -18.69
CA ALA A 5 31.37 -15.46 -17.59
C ALA A 5 29.84 -15.37 -17.76
N LYS A 6 29.08 -15.97 -16.84
CA LYS A 6 27.63 -15.81 -16.79
C LYS A 6 27.31 -14.36 -16.44
N GLN A 7 26.64 -13.65 -17.34
CA GLN A 7 26.07 -12.33 -17.02
C GLN A 7 24.85 -12.53 -16.09
N PRO A 8 24.69 -11.72 -15.03
CA PRO A 8 23.57 -11.87 -14.11
C PRO A 8 22.25 -11.65 -14.85
N LEU A 9 21.31 -12.59 -14.71
CA LEU A 9 19.95 -12.42 -15.22
C LEU A 9 19.17 -11.49 -14.28
N PRO A 10 18.37 -10.55 -14.80
CA PRO A 10 17.51 -9.71 -13.98
C PRO A 10 16.50 -10.57 -13.22
N THR A 11 16.40 -10.35 -11.91
CA THR A 11 15.42 -11.00 -11.03
C THR A 11 14.31 -10.01 -10.71
N PHE A 12 13.07 -10.40 -10.98
CA PHE A 12 11.89 -9.61 -10.65
C PHE A 12 11.38 -10.01 -9.25
N VAL A 13 11.17 -9.02 -8.39
CA VAL A 13 10.63 -9.19 -7.04
C VAL A 13 9.31 -8.45 -6.97
N ASP A 14 8.25 -9.18 -6.65
CA ASP A 14 6.93 -8.62 -6.38
C ASP A 14 6.59 -8.67 -4.89
N GLN A 15 5.87 -7.67 -4.42
CA GLN A 15 5.41 -7.60 -3.03
C GLN A 15 3.94 -8.01 -2.97
N THR A 16 3.66 -9.15 -2.34
CA THR A 16 2.30 -9.63 -2.16
C THR A 16 1.48 -8.63 -1.35
N LYS A 17 0.39 -8.13 -1.94
CA LYS A 17 -0.57 -7.21 -1.30
C LYS A 17 0.07 -5.94 -0.73
N ALA A 18 1.08 -5.40 -1.44
CA ALA A 18 1.84 -4.23 -0.98
C ALA A 18 0.96 -3.06 -0.52
N VAL A 19 -0.12 -2.79 -1.26
CA VAL A 19 -1.03 -1.68 -0.96
C VAL A 19 -1.89 -1.94 0.28
N ASP A 20 -2.29 -3.18 0.55
CA ASP A 20 -3.05 -3.57 1.75
C ASP A 20 -2.20 -3.52 3.02
N MET A 21 -0.86 -3.57 2.89
CA MET A 21 0.08 -3.56 4.01
C MET A 21 0.59 -2.15 4.37
N VAL A 22 0.23 -1.12 3.60
CA VAL A 22 0.67 0.26 3.85
C VAL A 22 0.13 0.74 5.20
N ASN A 23 0.99 1.24 6.09
CA ASN A 23 0.52 1.90 7.30
C ASN A 23 0.05 3.34 6.96
N PRO A 24 -1.21 3.72 7.22
CA PRO A 24 -1.73 5.04 6.87
C PRO A 24 -0.94 6.18 7.50
N TYR A 25 -0.58 6.08 8.79
CA TYR A 25 0.21 7.11 9.47
C TYR A 25 1.60 7.30 8.86
N LYS A 26 2.26 6.21 8.44
CA LYS A 26 3.54 6.30 7.74
C LYS A 26 3.40 6.91 6.36
N LEU A 27 2.33 6.58 5.63
CA LEU A 27 2.03 7.19 4.34
C LEU A 27 1.84 8.71 4.47
N TRP A 28 1.13 9.18 5.50
CA TRP A 28 0.94 10.61 5.78
C TRP A 28 2.27 11.34 5.98
N ASN A 29 3.15 10.76 6.79
CA ASN A 29 4.48 11.32 7.04
C ASN A 29 5.33 11.38 5.75
N ILE A 30 5.18 10.40 4.86
CA ILE A 30 5.89 10.38 3.57
C ILE A 30 5.34 11.47 2.64
N LEU A 31 4.02 11.54 2.47
CA LEU A 31 3.39 12.53 1.59
C LEU A 31 3.74 13.97 1.99
N GLN A 32 3.74 14.27 3.29
CA GLN A 32 4.16 15.58 3.79
C GLN A 32 5.61 15.90 3.41
N LYS A 33 6.54 14.92 3.52
CA LYS A 33 7.95 15.11 3.13
C LYS A 33 8.15 15.36 1.64
N PHE A 34 7.30 14.80 0.79
CA PHE A 34 7.36 14.99 -0.66
C PHE A 34 6.64 16.27 -1.14
N GLY A 35 6.18 17.12 -0.21
CA GLY A 35 5.58 18.41 -0.54
C GLY A 35 4.07 18.37 -0.78
N PHE A 36 3.39 17.32 -0.34
CA PHE A 36 1.93 17.30 -0.35
C PHE A 36 1.39 18.45 0.51
N PRO A 37 0.52 19.34 -0.02
CA PRO A 37 0.16 20.55 0.70
C PRO A 37 -0.59 20.26 2.00
N GLU A 38 -0.15 20.86 3.11
CA GLU A 38 -0.73 20.63 4.44
C GLU A 38 -2.24 20.89 4.50
N ARG A 39 -2.74 21.84 3.69
CA ARG A 39 -4.17 22.14 3.57
C ARG A 39 -5.02 20.93 3.14
N PHE A 40 -4.43 19.97 2.41
CA PHE A 40 -5.12 18.76 1.97
C PHE A 40 -5.02 17.61 2.97
N MET A 41 -4.11 17.69 3.95
CA MET A 41 -3.93 16.62 4.95
C MET A 41 -5.19 16.36 5.79
N PRO A 42 -5.96 17.37 6.26
CA PRO A 42 -7.23 17.13 6.93
C PRO A 42 -8.27 16.44 6.03
N MET A 43 -8.30 16.78 4.74
CA MET A 43 -9.25 16.18 3.79
C MET A 43 -8.91 14.71 3.54
N VAL A 44 -7.63 14.40 3.32
CA VAL A 44 -7.16 13.02 3.14
C VAL A 44 -7.38 12.19 4.40
N ARG A 45 -7.15 12.77 5.58
CA ARG A 45 -7.47 12.12 6.87
C ARG A 45 -8.96 11.84 7.02
N GLN A 46 -9.85 12.78 6.69
CA GLN A 46 -11.30 12.51 6.73
C GLN A 46 -11.74 11.39 5.79
N LEU A 47 -11.06 11.21 4.65
CA LEU A 47 -11.36 10.13 3.71
C LEU A 47 -10.87 8.76 4.17
N HIS A 48 -9.87 8.71 5.05
CA HIS A 48 -9.22 7.46 5.46
C HIS A 48 -9.45 7.08 6.93
N ASP A 49 -9.60 8.04 7.83
CA ASP A 49 -9.78 7.79 9.27
C ASP A 49 -11.16 7.17 9.51
N GLY A 50 -11.21 6.09 10.31
CA GLY A 50 -12.45 5.38 10.59
C GLY A 50 -12.99 4.59 9.39
N MET A 51 -12.18 4.38 8.35
CA MET A 51 -12.56 3.53 7.22
C MET A 51 -12.90 2.12 7.72
N ILE A 52 -14.13 1.71 7.44
CA ILE A 52 -14.64 0.38 7.71
C ILE A 52 -14.81 -0.33 6.36
N ALA A 53 -14.18 -1.48 6.21
CA ALA A 53 -14.14 -2.22 4.95
C ALA A 53 -14.83 -3.58 5.08
N ARG A 54 -15.31 -4.10 3.95
CA ARG A 54 -15.70 -5.50 3.76
C ARG A 54 -14.94 -6.04 2.57
N LEU A 55 -14.32 -7.20 2.72
CA LEU A 55 -13.64 -7.93 1.66
C LEU A 55 -14.66 -8.82 0.96
N THR A 56 -14.65 -8.85 -0.37
CA THR A 56 -15.37 -9.88 -1.13
C THR A 56 -14.32 -10.75 -1.83
N ASP A 57 -14.33 -12.05 -1.54
CA ASP A 57 -13.46 -13.03 -2.16
C ASP A 57 -14.31 -14.19 -2.69
N ASN A 58 -14.21 -14.48 -3.99
CA ASN A 58 -14.91 -15.58 -4.66
C ASN A 58 -16.34 -15.82 -4.13
N GLU A 59 -17.19 -14.79 -4.24
CA GLU A 59 -18.60 -14.77 -3.81
C GLU A 59 -18.86 -14.71 -2.29
N THR A 60 -17.83 -14.84 -1.46
CA THR A 60 -17.93 -14.71 -0.01
C THR A 60 -17.62 -13.28 0.42
N VAL A 61 -18.56 -12.64 1.11
CA VAL A 61 -18.33 -11.31 1.69
C VAL A 61 -17.94 -11.46 3.16
N SER A 62 -16.82 -10.87 3.55
CA SER A 62 -16.38 -10.80 4.94
C SER A 62 -17.32 -9.95 5.78
N GLU A 63 -17.28 -10.15 7.08
CA GLU A 63 -17.79 -9.18 8.03
C GLU A 63 -17.07 -7.83 7.88
N THR A 64 -17.74 -6.78 8.33
CA THR A 64 -17.23 -5.42 8.30
C THR A 64 -16.16 -5.25 9.37
N PHE A 65 -14.97 -4.73 9.01
CA PHE A 65 -13.89 -4.49 9.95
C PHE A 65 -13.28 -3.10 9.77
N ALA A 66 -12.76 -2.55 10.86
CA ALA A 66 -12.02 -1.29 10.82
C ALA A 66 -10.68 -1.52 10.11
N MET A 67 -10.43 -0.74 9.07
CA MET A 67 -9.20 -0.83 8.30
C MET A 67 -8.08 -0.10 9.05
N THR A 68 -7.21 -0.86 9.71
CA THR A 68 -6.06 -0.29 10.45
C THR A 68 -4.81 -0.14 9.59
N ASN A 69 -4.76 -0.85 8.46
CA ASN A 69 -3.69 -0.86 7.48
C ASN A 69 -4.26 -0.89 6.06
N GLY A 70 -3.42 -0.53 5.12
CA GLY A 70 -3.69 -0.45 3.70
C GLY A 70 -4.30 0.87 3.29
N VAL A 71 -4.32 1.09 1.98
CA VAL A 71 -5.16 2.09 1.34
C VAL A 71 -5.97 1.39 0.26
N LYS A 72 -7.13 1.93 -0.10
CA LYS A 72 -7.86 1.40 -1.26
C LYS A 72 -7.09 1.79 -2.53
N GLN A 73 -6.80 0.81 -3.39
CA GLN A 73 -6.24 1.05 -4.74
C GLN A 73 -7.22 1.80 -5.64
#